data_AF-A0A835TBY4-F1
#
_entry.id   AF-A0A835TBY4-F1
#
_cell.length_a   1.000
_cell.length_b   1.000
_cell.length_c   1.000
_cell.angle_alpha   90.00
_cell.angle_beta   90.00
_cell.angle_gamma   90.00
#
_symmetry.space_group_name_H-M   'P 1'
#
loop_
_entity.id
_entity.type
_entity.pdbx_description
1 polymer ?
#
loop_
_entity_poly.entity_id
_entity_poly.type
_entity_poly.pdbx_seq_one_letter_code
_entity_poly.pdbx_strand_id
1 'polypeptide(L)'
;MPYQCQPSSANGGSSSCNQKNYDYYDSTIATGSHFRKGCKLTSSHHDFRIIDTIPEEQRKTTLLIVNLRDPASRAVSHYHMLKRHGDAGALNASGVVEYFTTDPLGVSISRNRMTRVMAGEFCCKDGAPAHYTGAAMYKRALARLDEFCVVGLTSRVQDTMLYVLHALGLPTDKPPKNLHYHNNAKKYQPTAPEVLKQLSDFNAHDVDLYAAARARFTDQMRALGKAGGDEGDEEAEGEGDAGVSGKAKVIDTAR
;
A
#
# COMPACT_ATOMS: atom_id res chain seq x y z
N MET A 1 -6.40 26.16 -4.87
CA MET A 1 -6.60 27.28 -3.94
C MET A 1 -6.59 26.74 -2.51
N PRO A 2 -5.49 26.85 -1.75
CA PRO A 2 -5.60 26.88 -0.30
C PRO A 2 -6.22 28.22 0.07
N TYR A 3 -7.17 28.26 1.01
CA TYR A 3 -7.64 29.52 1.55
C TYR A 3 -6.50 30.11 2.40
N GLN A 4 -5.62 30.86 1.75
CA GLN A 4 -4.84 31.86 2.44
C GLN A 4 -5.84 32.92 2.90
N CYS A 5 -6.21 32.87 4.17
CA CYS A 5 -6.58 34.11 4.85
C CYS A 5 -5.32 34.96 4.86
N GLN A 6 -5.14 35.80 3.84
CA GLN A 6 -4.23 36.91 3.99
C GLN A 6 -4.73 37.70 5.21
N PRO A 7 -3.88 37.97 6.21
CA PRO A 7 -4.22 39.02 7.16
C PRO A 7 -4.42 40.28 6.32
N SER A 8 -5.67 40.72 6.22
CA SER A 8 -5.98 42.03 5.68
C SER A 8 -5.28 43.03 6.60
N SER A 9 -4.10 43.50 6.20
CA SER A 9 -3.39 44.60 6.83
C SER A 9 -4.18 45.92 6.73
N ALA A 10 -5.28 45.93 5.96
CA ALA A 10 -6.11 47.10 5.72
C ALA A 10 -7.13 47.38 6.84
N ASN A 11 -7.47 46.43 7.71
CA ASN A 11 -8.45 46.66 8.79
C ASN A 11 -8.14 45.76 10.00
N GLY A 12 -7.28 46.22 10.92
CA GLY A 12 -7.09 45.72 12.29
C GLY A 12 -7.59 44.29 12.58
N GLY A 13 -6.97 43.28 11.96
CA GLY A 13 -7.47 41.90 11.97
C GLY A 13 -7.63 41.36 13.38
N SER A 14 -8.88 41.09 13.78
CA SER A 14 -9.17 40.55 15.10
C SER A 14 -8.68 39.10 15.20
N SER A 15 -7.91 38.81 16.26
CA SER A 15 -7.50 37.45 16.65
C SER A 15 -8.68 36.47 16.78
N SER A 16 -9.90 36.99 16.94
CA SER A 16 -11.14 36.20 17.04
C SER A 16 -11.57 35.51 15.72
N CYS A 17 -11.13 35.98 14.55
CA CYS A 17 -11.43 35.31 13.28
C CYS A 17 -10.62 34.00 13.15
N ASN A 18 -9.40 33.99 13.70
CA ASN A 18 -8.58 32.78 13.77
C ASN A 18 -9.13 31.80 14.80
N GLN A 19 -9.54 32.26 15.99
CA GLN A 19 -10.03 31.36 17.03
C GLN A 19 -11.28 30.59 16.59
N LYS A 20 -12.26 31.25 15.96
CA LYS A 20 -13.46 30.56 15.45
C LYS A 20 -13.14 29.51 14.37
N ASN A 21 -12.13 29.77 13.54
CA ASN A 21 -11.68 28.79 12.56
C ASN A 21 -10.98 27.62 13.25
N TYR A 22 -10.14 27.86 14.26
CA TYR A 22 -9.52 26.80 15.06
C TYR A 22 -10.57 25.97 15.82
N ASP A 23 -11.51 26.60 16.51
CA ASP A 23 -12.60 25.90 17.21
C ASP A 23 -13.46 25.06 16.24
N TYR A 24 -13.68 25.59 15.02
CA TYR A 24 -14.33 24.85 13.94
C TYR A 24 -13.47 23.68 13.46
N TYR A 25 -12.16 23.84 13.27
CA TYR A 25 -11.28 22.74 12.88
C TYR A 25 -11.20 21.68 13.97
N ASP A 26 -11.01 22.04 15.23
CA ASP A 26 -10.96 21.10 16.35
C ASP A 26 -12.26 20.29 16.45
N SER A 27 -13.42 20.94 16.35
CA SER A 27 -14.72 20.26 16.38
C SER A 27 -14.99 19.41 15.12
N THR A 28 -14.56 19.86 13.95
CA THR A 28 -14.77 19.11 12.69
C THR A 28 -13.74 18.01 12.46
N ILE A 29 -12.52 18.13 13.00
CA ILE A 29 -11.51 17.08 13.07
C ILE A 29 -12.01 15.96 13.99
N ALA A 30 -12.46 16.31 15.20
CA ALA A 30 -12.99 15.35 16.17
C ALA A 30 -14.16 14.53 15.63
N THR A 31 -14.96 15.11 14.72
CA THR A 31 -16.15 14.46 14.13
C THR A 31 -15.92 13.88 12.73
N GLY A 32 -14.75 14.12 12.11
CA GLY A 32 -14.48 13.77 10.70
C GLY A 32 -15.34 14.53 9.67
N SER A 33 -16.19 15.47 10.10
CA SER A 33 -17.16 16.15 9.23
C SER A 33 -16.49 17.06 8.18
N HIS A 34 -15.25 17.47 8.40
CA HIS A 34 -14.47 18.25 7.44
C HIS A 34 -14.22 17.49 6.12
N PHE A 35 -14.10 16.16 6.14
CA PHE A 35 -13.94 15.36 4.92
C PHE A 35 -15.18 15.39 4.01
N ARG A 36 -16.37 15.69 4.56
CA ARG A 36 -17.64 15.70 3.81
C ARG A 36 -17.87 17.00 3.02
N LYS A 37 -17.15 18.09 3.35
CA LYS A 37 -17.33 19.41 2.70
C LYS A 37 -16.42 19.64 1.50
N GLY A 38 -15.47 18.73 1.25
CA GLY A 38 -14.54 18.77 0.13
C GLY A 38 -13.20 18.17 0.51
N CYS A 39 -12.96 16.93 0.10
CA CYS A 39 -11.67 16.26 0.28
C CYS A 39 -10.83 16.40 -1.01
N LYS A 40 -9.52 16.59 -0.85
CA LYS A 40 -8.56 16.46 -1.95
C LYS A 40 -7.73 15.22 -1.71
N LEU A 41 -7.74 14.32 -2.68
CA LEU A 41 -6.87 13.15 -2.68
C LEU A 41 -5.60 13.49 -3.46
N THR A 42 -4.45 13.30 -2.83
CA THR A 42 -3.17 13.22 -3.54
C THR A 42 -2.66 11.78 -3.45
N SER A 43 -2.18 11.25 -4.57
CA SER A 43 -1.60 9.92 -4.66
C SER A 43 -0.39 10.00 -5.57
N SER A 44 0.78 9.77 -5.02
CA SER A 44 2.04 9.81 -5.75
C SER A 44 3.08 8.92 -5.08
N HIS A 45 4.11 8.56 -5.85
CA HIS A 45 5.22 7.74 -5.37
C HIS A 45 6.25 8.61 -4.64
N HIS A 46 5.85 9.23 -3.53
CA HIS A 46 6.77 9.94 -2.64
C HIS A 46 7.10 9.08 -1.41
N ASP A 47 8.28 9.32 -0.83
CA ASP A 47 8.55 8.84 0.52
C ASP A 47 7.84 9.69 1.57
N PHE A 48 7.88 9.21 2.81
CA PHE A 48 7.17 9.78 3.94
C PHE A 48 7.48 11.28 4.15
N ARG A 49 8.65 11.78 3.74
CA ARG A 49 9.04 13.20 3.91
C ARG A 49 8.18 14.17 3.12
N ILE A 50 7.32 13.70 2.21
CA ILE A 50 6.33 14.57 1.58
C ILE A 50 5.49 15.31 2.62
N ILE A 51 5.28 14.72 3.80
CA ILE A 51 4.55 15.36 4.89
C ILE A 51 5.24 16.63 5.41
N ASP A 52 6.56 16.73 5.31
CA ASP A 52 7.31 17.91 5.75
C ASP A 52 7.06 19.12 4.84
N THR A 53 6.55 18.89 3.62
CA THR A 53 6.14 19.94 2.68
C THR A 53 4.73 20.47 2.93
N ILE A 54 3.94 19.75 3.74
CA ILE A 54 2.57 20.12 4.06
C ILE A 54 2.60 21.09 5.26
N PRO A 55 1.98 22.28 5.16
CA PRO A 55 1.87 23.21 6.29
C PRO A 55 1.28 22.53 7.53
N GLU A 56 1.78 22.87 8.71
CA GLU A 56 1.43 22.18 9.96
C GLU A 56 -0.09 22.11 10.20
N GLU A 57 -0.82 23.19 9.95
CA GLU A 57 -2.27 23.23 10.11
C GLU A 57 -3.01 22.29 9.14
N GLN A 58 -2.44 22.07 7.95
CA GLN A 58 -2.98 21.11 6.99
C GLN A 58 -2.64 19.68 7.40
N ARG A 59 -1.47 19.43 8.02
CA ARG A 59 -1.12 18.10 8.53
C ARG A 59 -2.11 17.59 9.58
N LYS A 60 -2.59 18.48 10.46
CA LYS A 60 -3.62 18.16 11.48
C LYS A 60 -4.94 17.67 10.90
N THR A 61 -5.23 18.01 9.64
CA THR A 61 -6.45 17.62 8.91
C THR A 61 -6.16 16.64 7.77
N THR A 62 -4.92 16.14 7.66
CA THR A 62 -4.52 15.21 6.59
C THR A 62 -4.64 13.78 7.09
N LEU A 63 -5.43 12.98 6.39
CA LEU A 63 -5.52 11.54 6.63
C LEU A 63 -4.44 10.82 5.82
N LEU A 64 -3.48 10.22 6.51
CA LEU A 64 -2.44 9.42 5.88
C LEU A 64 -2.92 7.97 5.70
N ILE A 65 -2.86 7.51 4.46
CA ILE A 65 -3.20 6.13 4.06
C ILE A 65 -1.95 5.53 3.43
N VAL A 66 -1.57 4.35 3.89
CA VAL A 66 -0.60 3.49 3.20
C VAL A 66 -1.25 2.16 2.88
N ASN A 67 -0.86 1.56 1.77
CA ASN A 67 -1.26 0.20 1.43
C ASN A 67 0.01 -0.60 1.11
N LEU A 68 0.30 -1.63 1.89
CA LEU A 68 1.48 -2.47 1.73
C LEU A 68 1.12 -3.79 1.02
N ARG A 69 2.13 -4.47 0.50
CA ARG A 69 1.98 -5.76 -0.18
C ARG A 69 3.07 -6.70 0.30
N ASP A 70 2.77 -7.99 0.35
CA ASP A 70 3.77 -9.03 0.56
C ASP A 70 5.06 -8.73 -0.24
N PRO A 71 6.25 -8.65 0.40
CA PRO A 71 7.46 -8.14 -0.23
C PRO A 71 7.89 -8.91 -1.47
N ALA A 72 7.83 -10.25 -1.43
CA ALA A 72 8.20 -11.10 -2.56
C ALA A 72 7.21 -10.94 -3.72
N SER A 73 5.91 -11.01 -3.42
CA SER A 73 4.83 -10.79 -4.40
C SER A 73 4.90 -9.39 -5.02
N ARG A 74 5.27 -8.37 -4.23
CA ARG A 74 5.50 -7.00 -4.70
C ARG A 74 6.67 -6.97 -5.69
N ALA A 75 7.79 -7.61 -5.36
CA ALA A 75 8.95 -7.66 -6.24
C ALA A 75 8.59 -8.34 -7.58
N VAL A 76 8.03 -9.54 -7.57
CA VAL A 76 7.57 -10.25 -8.79
C VAL A 76 6.65 -9.37 -9.64
N SER A 77 5.63 -8.77 -9.01
CA SER A 77 4.71 -7.88 -9.71
C SER A 77 5.40 -6.66 -10.32
N HIS A 78 6.41 -6.11 -9.65
CA HIS A 78 7.18 -4.97 -10.13
C HIS A 78 8.06 -5.35 -11.32
N TYR A 79 8.74 -6.49 -11.27
CA TYR A 79 9.56 -6.99 -12.38
C TYR A 79 8.75 -7.18 -13.65
N HIS A 80 7.58 -7.82 -13.56
CA HIS A 80 6.72 -8.00 -14.75
C HIS A 80 6.13 -6.68 -15.27
N MET A 81 5.88 -5.71 -14.39
CA MET A 81 5.49 -4.37 -14.82
C MET A 81 6.62 -3.71 -15.61
N LEU A 82 7.86 -3.77 -15.12
CA LEU A 82 9.04 -3.22 -15.81
C LEU A 82 9.28 -3.86 -17.18
N LYS A 83 9.18 -5.20 -17.30
CA LYS A 83 9.27 -5.88 -18.59
C LYS A 83 8.21 -5.39 -19.58
N ARG A 84 6.97 -5.20 -19.12
CA ARG A 84 5.87 -4.71 -19.96
C ARG A 84 6.10 -3.28 -20.45
N HIS A 85 6.79 -2.46 -19.66
CA HIS A 85 7.15 -1.10 -20.02
C HIS A 85 8.48 -0.99 -20.77
N GLY A 86 9.11 -2.12 -21.12
CA GLY A 86 10.32 -2.13 -21.93
C GLY A 86 11.59 -1.74 -21.17
N ASP A 87 11.63 -1.90 -19.85
CA ASP A 87 12.86 -1.67 -19.07
C ASP A 87 13.97 -2.62 -19.54
N ALA A 88 15.07 -2.07 -20.03
CA ALA A 88 16.15 -2.85 -20.64
C ALA A 88 16.78 -3.83 -19.66
N GLY A 89 16.98 -3.42 -18.39
CA GLY A 89 17.55 -4.30 -17.37
C GLY A 89 16.62 -5.49 -17.06
N ALA A 90 15.33 -5.23 -16.89
CA ALA A 90 14.35 -6.28 -16.64
C ALA A 90 14.15 -7.23 -17.85
N LEU A 91 14.30 -6.72 -19.08
CA LEU A 91 14.25 -7.53 -20.31
C LEU A 91 15.48 -8.42 -20.49
N ASN A 92 16.67 -7.90 -20.16
CA ASN A 92 17.94 -8.61 -20.34
C ASN A 92 18.25 -9.60 -19.20
N ALA A 93 17.64 -9.43 -18.02
CA ALA A 93 17.79 -10.37 -16.93
C ALA A 93 17.10 -11.71 -17.22
N SER A 94 17.75 -12.82 -16.86
CA SER A 94 17.21 -14.18 -16.95
C SER A 94 15.98 -14.38 -16.06
N GLY A 95 15.84 -13.61 -14.98
CA GLY A 95 14.69 -13.67 -14.09
C GLY A 95 14.64 -12.54 -13.05
N VAL A 96 13.56 -12.57 -12.26
CA VAL A 96 13.28 -11.56 -11.22
C VAL A 96 14.36 -11.51 -10.13
N VAL A 97 14.91 -12.66 -9.75
CA VAL A 97 15.94 -12.74 -8.71
C VAL A 97 17.21 -12.06 -9.19
N GLU A 98 17.72 -12.44 -10.36
CA GLU A 98 18.91 -11.82 -10.95
C GLU A 98 18.74 -10.31 -11.02
N TYR A 99 17.66 -9.83 -11.65
CA TYR A 99 17.43 -8.40 -11.79
C TYR A 99 17.43 -7.64 -10.44
N PHE A 100 16.75 -8.16 -9.41
CA PHE A 100 16.68 -7.42 -8.15
C PHE A 100 17.85 -7.65 -7.19
N THR A 101 18.68 -8.66 -7.41
CA THR A 101 19.79 -8.99 -6.50
C THR A 101 21.16 -8.63 -7.07
N THR A 102 21.32 -8.56 -8.39
CA THR A 102 22.61 -8.32 -9.05
C THR A 102 22.64 -7.03 -9.87
N ASP A 103 21.58 -6.69 -10.59
CA ASP A 103 21.53 -5.46 -11.41
C ASP A 103 21.47 -4.22 -10.50
N PRO A 104 22.39 -3.24 -10.61
CA PRO A 104 22.41 -2.08 -9.73
C PRO A 104 21.13 -1.25 -9.74
N LEU A 105 20.49 -1.11 -10.90
CA LEU A 105 19.22 -0.38 -11.03
C LEU A 105 18.11 -1.19 -10.35
N GLY A 106 18.00 -2.48 -10.62
CA GLY A 106 17.04 -3.39 -10.00
C GLY A 106 17.16 -3.43 -8.47
N VAL A 107 18.39 -3.55 -7.94
CA VAL A 107 18.68 -3.46 -6.50
C VAL A 107 18.18 -2.13 -5.94
N SER A 108 18.51 -1.02 -6.60
CA SER A 108 18.18 0.33 -6.13
C SER A 108 16.68 0.61 -6.04
N ILE A 109 15.86 -0.02 -6.90
CA ILE A 109 14.41 0.19 -6.95
C ILE A 109 13.62 -0.86 -6.16
N SER A 110 14.24 -1.95 -5.72
CA SER A 110 13.54 -3.06 -5.08
C SER A 110 13.92 -3.30 -3.64
N ARG A 111 15.22 -3.21 -3.30
CA ARG A 111 15.71 -3.61 -1.98
C ARG A 111 15.08 -2.79 -0.86
N ASN A 112 14.36 -3.49 0.03
CA ASN A 112 13.65 -2.92 1.17
C ASN A 112 12.85 -1.65 0.80
N ARG A 113 12.20 -1.68 -0.37
CA ARG A 113 11.55 -0.51 -0.96
C ARG A 113 10.46 0.03 -0.03
N MET A 114 9.62 -0.81 0.56
CA MET A 114 8.53 -0.34 1.43
C MET A 114 9.10 0.36 2.67
N THR A 115 10.08 -0.26 3.31
CA THR A 115 10.80 0.29 4.47
C THR A 115 11.44 1.62 4.14
N ARG A 116 12.10 1.74 2.99
CA ARG A 116 12.73 3.01 2.55
C ARG A 116 11.72 4.11 2.32
N VAL A 117 10.63 3.82 1.61
CA VAL A 117 9.55 4.79 1.38
C VAL A 117 8.99 5.27 2.72
N MET A 118 8.72 4.35 3.65
CA MET A 118 8.20 4.65 4.98
C MET A 118 9.19 5.41 5.86
N ALA A 119 10.48 5.13 5.74
CA ALA A 119 11.53 5.82 6.49
C ALA A 119 11.87 7.22 5.96
N GLY A 120 11.40 7.59 4.75
CA GLY A 120 11.79 8.84 4.11
C GLY A 120 13.11 8.74 3.32
N GLU A 121 13.46 7.57 2.80
CA GLU A 121 14.76 7.27 2.17
C GLU A 121 14.61 6.67 0.77
N PHE A 122 13.61 7.12 0.02
CA PHE A 122 13.36 6.58 -1.33
C PHE A 122 14.38 7.10 -2.35
N CYS A 123 14.83 8.35 -2.22
CA CYS A 123 15.84 8.95 -3.10
C CYS A 123 17.21 9.12 -2.41
N CYS A 124 18.28 9.15 -3.22
CA CYS A 124 19.63 9.47 -2.76
C CYS A 124 19.61 10.82 -2.02
N LYS A 125 20.04 10.82 -0.76
CA LYS A 125 20.25 12.04 0.00
C LYS A 125 21.62 12.59 -0.39
N ASP A 126 21.66 13.79 -0.97
CA ASP A 126 22.89 14.54 -1.23
C ASP A 126 23.95 13.78 -2.07
N GLY A 127 23.51 12.88 -2.95
CA GLY A 127 24.41 12.06 -3.78
C GLY A 127 25.15 10.95 -3.03
N ALA A 128 24.90 10.76 -1.73
CA ALA A 128 25.47 9.66 -0.96
C ALA A 128 24.87 8.30 -1.40
N PRO A 129 25.65 7.20 -1.33
CA PRO A 129 25.15 5.86 -1.60
C PRO A 129 23.94 5.53 -0.74
N ALA A 130 22.91 4.93 -1.34
CA ALA A 130 21.72 4.53 -0.59
C ALA A 130 22.03 3.34 0.32
N HIS A 131 21.70 3.45 1.61
CA HIS A 131 21.86 2.38 2.59
C HIS A 131 20.57 1.57 2.70
N TYR A 132 20.52 0.43 2.02
CA TYR A 132 19.28 -0.35 1.90
C TYR A 132 18.95 -1.24 3.11
N THR A 133 19.86 -1.40 4.08
CA THR A 133 19.74 -2.42 5.15
C THR A 133 19.96 -1.87 6.57
N GLY A 134 20.06 -0.55 6.74
CA GLY A 134 20.34 0.04 8.05
C GLY A 134 19.22 -0.21 9.07
N ALA A 135 19.57 -0.69 10.27
CA ALA A 135 18.60 -0.92 11.36
C ALA A 135 17.88 0.37 11.78
N ALA A 136 18.53 1.53 11.67
CA ALA A 136 17.93 2.83 11.95
C ALA A 136 16.80 3.18 10.96
N MET A 137 16.95 2.80 9.68
CA MET A 137 15.92 2.98 8.66
C MET A 137 14.68 2.14 8.98
N TYR A 138 14.88 0.86 9.33
CA TYR A 138 13.79 -0.02 9.76
C TYR A 138 13.06 0.53 10.98
N LYS A 139 13.79 0.93 12.05
CA LYS A 139 13.19 1.53 13.25
C LYS A 139 12.35 2.77 12.94
N ARG A 140 12.83 3.64 12.04
CA ARG A 140 12.05 4.80 11.57
C ARG A 140 10.78 4.36 10.85
N ALA A 141 10.89 3.46 9.87
CA ALA A 141 9.73 2.97 9.12
C ALA A 141 8.66 2.34 10.02
N LEU A 142 9.09 1.55 11.01
CA LEU A 142 8.22 0.93 12.00
C LEU A 142 7.48 2.00 12.83
N ALA A 143 8.21 2.98 13.38
CA ALA A 143 7.58 4.08 14.12
C ALA A 143 6.61 4.90 13.25
N ARG A 144 6.93 5.10 11.96
CA ARG A 144 6.02 5.82 11.05
C ARG A 144 4.72 5.08 10.78
N LEU A 145 4.63 3.75 10.94
CA LEU A 145 3.35 3.04 10.82
C LEU A 145 2.30 3.63 11.77
N ASP A 146 2.72 4.10 12.95
CA ASP A 146 1.84 4.72 13.94
C ASP A 146 1.23 6.05 13.49
N GLU A 147 1.87 6.74 12.55
CA GLU A 147 1.40 8.01 12.01
C GLU A 147 0.35 7.84 10.90
N PHE A 148 0.23 6.65 10.31
CA PHE A 148 -0.80 6.37 9.32
C PHE A 148 -2.14 6.10 9.99
N CYS A 149 -3.15 6.90 9.62
CA CYS A 149 -4.53 6.69 10.03
C CYS A 149 -5.07 5.35 9.50
N VAL A 150 -4.63 4.96 8.29
CA VAL A 150 -5.01 3.69 7.66
C VAL A 150 -3.78 2.95 7.15
N VAL A 151 -3.60 1.70 7.60
CA VAL A 151 -2.57 0.79 7.10
C VAL A 151 -3.24 -0.39 6.43
N GLY A 152 -3.31 -0.32 5.11
CA GLY A 152 -3.92 -1.34 4.27
C GLY A 152 -2.99 -2.46 3.85
N LEU A 153 -3.60 -3.56 3.42
CA LEU A 153 -2.92 -4.66 2.74
C LEU A 153 -3.51 -4.84 1.34
N THR A 154 -2.63 -5.00 0.35
CA THR A 154 -3.03 -5.12 -1.05
C THR A 154 -3.90 -6.37 -1.30
N SER A 155 -3.61 -7.47 -0.60
CA SER A 155 -4.43 -8.69 -0.60
C SER A 155 -5.81 -8.49 0.00
N ARG A 156 -6.01 -7.45 0.82
CA ARG A 156 -7.26 -7.12 1.53
C ARG A 156 -7.73 -5.70 1.20
N VAL A 157 -7.56 -5.28 -0.05
CA VAL A 157 -7.85 -3.88 -0.47
C VAL A 157 -9.31 -3.48 -0.25
N GLN A 158 -10.25 -4.42 -0.41
CA GLN A 158 -11.68 -4.17 -0.16
C GLN A 158 -11.95 -3.83 1.31
N ASP A 159 -11.37 -4.60 2.23
CA ASP A 159 -11.44 -4.33 3.67
C ASP A 159 -10.67 -3.06 4.05
N THR A 160 -9.53 -2.81 3.39
CA THR A 160 -8.80 -1.55 3.54
C THR A 160 -9.70 -0.36 3.21
N MET A 161 -10.42 -0.42 2.08
CA MET A 161 -11.33 0.66 1.69
C MET A 161 -12.53 0.78 2.62
N LEU A 162 -13.03 -0.32 3.21
CA LEU A 162 -14.04 -0.24 4.25
C LEU A 162 -13.53 0.56 5.46
N TYR A 163 -12.29 0.30 5.90
CA TYR A 163 -11.70 1.03 7.02
C TYR A 163 -11.40 2.50 6.67
N VAL A 164 -11.02 2.81 5.42
CA VAL A 164 -10.93 4.21 4.96
C VAL A 164 -12.26 4.92 5.12
N LEU A 165 -13.38 4.30 4.72
CA LEU A 165 -14.70 4.90 4.86
C LEU A 165 -15.06 5.12 6.33
N HIS A 166 -14.73 4.16 7.20
CA HIS A 166 -14.88 4.32 8.65
C HIS A 166 -14.04 5.48 9.20
N ALA A 167 -12.76 5.59 8.82
CA ALA A 167 -11.86 6.67 9.25
C ALA A 167 -12.32 8.06 8.76
N LEU A 168 -13.02 8.11 7.63
CA LEU A 168 -13.67 9.33 7.12
C LEU A 168 -15.04 9.61 7.78
N GLY A 169 -15.48 8.76 8.70
CA GLY A 169 -16.79 8.84 9.35
C GLY A 169 -17.95 8.64 8.38
N LEU A 170 -17.75 7.94 7.26
CA LEU A 170 -18.79 7.68 6.28
C LEU A 170 -19.57 6.41 6.65
N PRO A 171 -20.92 6.45 6.65
CA PRO A 171 -21.74 5.32 7.04
C PRO A 171 -21.69 4.22 5.96
N THR A 172 -21.00 3.11 6.25
CA THR A 172 -21.05 1.90 5.42
C THR A 172 -20.60 0.67 6.19
N ASP A 173 -21.36 -0.40 6.06
CA ASP A 173 -21.03 -1.71 6.67
C ASP A 173 -20.46 -2.69 5.64
N LYS A 174 -20.38 -2.28 4.37
CA LYS A 174 -20.00 -3.14 3.25
C LYS A 174 -18.76 -2.60 2.55
N PRO A 175 -17.77 -3.45 2.25
CA PRO A 175 -16.63 -3.03 1.46
C PRO A 175 -17.10 -2.63 0.06
N PRO A 176 -16.46 -1.63 -0.57
CA PRO A 176 -16.74 -1.29 -1.97
C PRO A 176 -16.57 -2.51 -2.87
N LYS A 177 -17.56 -2.77 -3.72
CA LYS A 177 -17.49 -3.84 -4.72
C LYS A 177 -16.61 -3.42 -5.90
N ASN A 178 -16.09 -4.41 -6.64
CA ASN A 178 -15.41 -4.22 -7.93
C ASN A 178 -14.14 -3.35 -7.89
N LEU A 179 -13.40 -3.37 -6.78
CA LEU A 179 -12.01 -2.92 -6.76
C LEU A 179 -11.16 -3.94 -7.52
N HIS A 180 -11.13 -3.82 -8.85
CA HIS A 180 -10.46 -4.75 -9.75
C HIS A 180 -8.93 -4.64 -9.63
N TYR A 181 -8.33 -5.31 -8.64
CA TYR A 181 -6.88 -5.51 -8.59
C TYR A 181 -6.43 -6.71 -9.45
N HIS A 182 -7.34 -7.67 -9.72
CA HIS A 182 -7.02 -8.95 -10.34
C HIS A 182 -6.85 -8.93 -11.87
N ASN A 183 -6.95 -7.79 -12.56
CA ASN A 183 -6.88 -7.76 -14.03
C ASN A 183 -5.52 -8.25 -14.60
N ASN A 184 -4.48 -8.39 -13.77
CA ASN A 184 -3.21 -9.00 -14.18
C ASN A 184 -2.85 -10.28 -13.42
N ALA A 185 -3.59 -10.68 -12.37
CA ALA A 185 -3.23 -11.85 -11.55
C ALA A 185 -3.28 -13.16 -12.37
N LYS A 186 -4.28 -13.31 -13.24
CA LYS A 186 -4.41 -14.45 -14.15
C LYS A 186 -3.36 -14.51 -15.26
N LYS A 187 -2.56 -13.46 -15.45
CA LYS A 187 -1.55 -13.38 -16.52
C LYS A 187 -0.18 -13.88 -16.07
N TYR A 188 0.05 -14.06 -14.77
CA TYR A 188 1.34 -14.46 -14.26
C TYR A 188 1.34 -15.94 -13.92
N GLN A 189 2.38 -16.63 -14.37
CA GLN A 189 2.65 -17.99 -13.93
C GLN A 189 2.90 -17.98 -12.41
N PRO A 190 2.47 -19.02 -11.69
CA PRO A 190 2.87 -19.21 -10.30
C PRO A 190 4.40 -19.07 -10.17
N THR A 191 4.83 -18.26 -9.21
CA THR A 191 6.26 -18.10 -8.93
C THR A 191 6.71 -19.22 -8.01
N ALA A 192 7.83 -19.85 -8.34
CA ALA A 192 8.33 -20.98 -7.59
C ALA A 192 8.71 -20.57 -6.13
N PRO A 193 8.44 -21.40 -5.11
CA PRO A 193 8.62 -21.03 -3.71
C PRO A 193 10.05 -20.57 -3.34
N GLU A 194 11.06 -21.18 -3.93
CA GLU A 194 12.47 -20.84 -3.75
C GLU A 194 12.82 -19.44 -4.27
N VAL A 195 12.13 -18.98 -5.32
CA VAL A 195 12.27 -17.61 -5.83
C VAL A 195 11.64 -16.62 -4.86
N LEU A 196 10.46 -16.95 -4.33
CA LEU A 196 9.80 -16.11 -3.33
C LEU A 196 10.66 -16.00 -2.07
N LYS A 197 11.23 -17.11 -1.59
CA LYS A 197 12.13 -17.12 -0.44
C LYS A 197 13.35 -16.21 -0.65
N GLN A 198 14.03 -16.34 -1.80
CA GLN A 198 15.19 -15.49 -2.11
C GLN A 198 14.85 -14.00 -2.13
N LEU A 199 13.69 -13.65 -2.68
CA LEU A 199 13.20 -12.26 -2.68
C LEU A 199 12.84 -11.78 -1.27
N SER A 200 12.25 -12.63 -0.43
CA SER A 200 11.99 -12.32 0.98
C SER A 200 13.27 -12.09 1.76
N ASP A 201 14.25 -12.99 1.64
CA ASP A 201 15.56 -12.87 2.31
C ASP A 201 16.27 -11.56 1.89
N PHE A 202 16.20 -11.21 0.60
CA PHE A 202 16.78 -9.96 0.09
C PHE A 202 16.06 -8.70 0.60
N ASN A 203 14.78 -8.82 0.95
CA ASN A 203 13.91 -7.76 1.43
C ASN A 203 13.51 -7.95 2.91
N ALA A 204 14.41 -8.45 3.75
CA ALA A 204 14.11 -8.82 5.13
C ALA A 204 13.42 -7.69 5.96
N HIS A 205 13.84 -6.43 5.80
CA HIS A 205 13.18 -5.33 6.53
C HIS A 205 11.76 -5.08 6.04
N ASP A 206 11.49 -5.26 4.74
CA ASP A 206 10.12 -5.19 4.22
C ASP A 206 9.27 -6.36 4.75
N VAL A 207 9.85 -7.55 4.96
CA VAL A 207 9.16 -8.70 5.59
C VAL A 207 8.75 -8.35 7.01
N ASP A 208 9.68 -7.86 7.82
CA ASP A 208 9.41 -7.48 9.21
C ASP A 208 8.41 -6.32 9.31
N LEU A 209 8.53 -5.31 8.43
CA LEU A 209 7.60 -4.20 8.36
C LEU A 209 6.20 -4.66 7.93
N TYR A 210 6.11 -5.58 6.97
CA TYR A 210 4.84 -6.11 6.51
C TYR A 210 4.15 -6.94 7.60
N ALA A 211 4.89 -7.69 8.41
CA ALA A 211 4.35 -8.38 9.58
C ALA A 211 3.75 -7.39 10.60
N ALA A 212 4.46 -6.29 10.90
CA ALA A 212 3.94 -5.23 11.77
C ALA A 212 2.67 -4.56 11.18
N ALA A 213 2.67 -4.31 9.87
CA ALA A 213 1.50 -3.77 9.18
C ALA A 213 0.31 -4.71 9.19
N ARG A 214 0.52 -6.03 9.07
CA ARG A 214 -0.55 -7.03 9.25
C ARG A 214 -1.17 -6.96 10.64
N ALA A 215 -0.34 -6.91 11.69
CA ALA A 215 -0.85 -6.79 13.06
C ALA A 215 -1.71 -5.53 13.24
N ARG A 216 -1.22 -4.38 12.74
CA ARG A 216 -2.00 -3.12 12.77
C ARG A 216 -3.30 -3.22 11.97
N PHE A 217 -3.26 -3.80 10.77
CA PHE A 217 -4.46 -3.99 9.95
C PHE A 217 -5.50 -4.86 10.68
N THR A 218 -5.06 -5.93 11.37
CA THR A 218 -5.95 -6.77 12.18
C THR A 218 -6.62 -5.98 13.30
N ASP A 219 -5.88 -5.12 14.01
CA ASP A 219 -6.46 -4.25 15.04
C ASP A 219 -7.46 -3.23 14.44
N GLN A 220 -7.16 -2.70 13.26
CA GLN A 220 -8.07 -1.83 12.52
C GLN A 220 -9.37 -2.55 12.14
N MET A 221 -9.29 -3.80 11.67
CA MET A 221 -10.50 -4.59 11.39
C MET A 221 -11.29 -4.90 12.66
N ARG A 222 -10.61 -5.20 13.78
CA ARG A 222 -11.25 -5.43 15.08
C ARG A 222 -12.05 -4.20 15.54
N ALA A 223 -11.55 -2.99 15.30
CA ALA A 223 -12.27 -1.75 15.61
C ALA A 223 -13.58 -1.59 14.83
N LEU A 224 -13.72 -2.25 13.67
CA LEU A 224 -14.98 -2.31 12.91
C LEU A 224 -15.94 -3.40 13.41
N GLY A 225 -15.58 -4.16 14.45
CA GLY A 225 -16.32 -5.36 14.87
C GLY A 225 -16.13 -6.54 13.91
N LYS A 226 -15.18 -6.47 12.98
CA LYS A 226 -14.79 -7.61 12.15
C LYS A 226 -13.68 -8.37 12.88
N ALA A 227 -13.97 -9.59 13.33
CA ALA A 227 -12.92 -10.50 13.76
C ALA A 227 -11.94 -10.66 12.61
N GLY A 228 -10.66 -10.35 12.84
CA GLY A 228 -9.62 -10.50 11.83
C GLY A 228 -9.58 -11.96 11.41
N GLY A 229 -10.20 -12.27 10.26
CA GLY A 229 -10.06 -13.56 9.63
C GLY A 229 -8.59 -13.71 9.25
N ASP A 230 -7.85 -14.41 10.10
CA ASP A 230 -6.64 -15.12 9.71
C ASP A 230 -7.09 -16.19 8.72
N GLU A 231 -7.01 -15.86 7.44
CA GLU A 231 -6.91 -16.89 6.41
C GLU A 231 -5.48 -17.43 6.52
N GLY A 232 -5.37 -18.48 7.33
CA GLY A 232 -4.30 -19.46 7.17
C GLY A 232 -4.32 -19.99 5.75
N ASP A 233 -3.12 -20.27 5.27
CA ASP A 233 -2.84 -20.91 4.00
C ASP A 233 -3.83 -22.06 3.72
N GLU A 234 -4.74 -21.88 2.78
CA GLU A 234 -5.34 -23.02 2.07
C GLU A 234 -4.24 -23.57 1.16
N GLU A 235 -3.42 -24.45 1.74
CA GLU A 235 -2.73 -25.48 0.98
C GLU A 235 -3.77 -26.24 0.18
N ALA A 236 -3.63 -26.17 -1.13
CA ALA A 236 -4.34 -27.03 -2.06
C ALA A 236 -3.89 -28.47 -1.84
N GLU A 237 -4.56 -29.18 -0.93
CA GLU A 237 -4.53 -30.64 -0.93
C GLU A 237 -5.33 -31.12 -2.15
N GLY A 238 -4.57 -31.57 -3.15
CA GLY A 238 -5.11 -32.35 -4.23
C GLY A 238 -5.50 -33.73 -3.72
N GLU A 239 -6.79 -34.05 -3.85
CA GLU A 239 -7.23 -35.43 -3.98
C GLU A 239 -7.71 -35.63 -5.42
N GLY A 240 -6.92 -36.42 -6.15
CA GLY A 240 -7.36 -37.02 -7.39
C GLY A 240 -8.37 -38.12 -7.08
N ASP A 241 -9.49 -38.12 -7.81
CA ASP A 241 -10.26 -39.34 -7.99
C ASP A 241 -10.51 -39.58 -9.48
N ALA A 242 -10.01 -40.73 -9.93
CA ALA A 242 -10.09 -41.24 -11.27
C ALA A 242 -11.44 -41.96 -11.43
N GLY A 243 -12.49 -41.19 -11.75
CA GLY A 243 -13.80 -41.72 -12.10
C GLY A 243 -13.98 -41.93 -13.60
N VAL A 244 -13.60 -43.09 -14.12
CA VAL A 244 -13.94 -43.58 -15.46
C VAL A 244 -15.46 -43.68 -15.60
N SER A 245 -16.05 -43.01 -16.58
CA SER A 245 -17.38 -43.36 -17.10
C SER A 245 -17.49 -43.01 -18.57
N GLY A 246 -17.38 -44.03 -19.41
CA GLY A 246 -17.61 -43.94 -20.84
C GLY A 246 -19.08 -43.72 -21.16
N LYS A 247 -19.35 -42.77 -22.04
CA LYS A 247 -20.53 -42.81 -22.92
C LYS A 247 -20.12 -42.39 -24.32
N ALA A 248 -20.15 -43.38 -25.21
CA ALA A 248 -20.12 -43.22 -26.65
C ALA A 248 -21.20 -42.23 -27.08
N LYS A 249 -20.85 -41.28 -27.95
CA LYS A 249 -21.83 -40.52 -28.71
C LYS A 249 -21.67 -40.82 -30.19
N VAL A 250 -22.77 -41.33 -30.70
CA VAL A 250 -23.07 -41.80 -32.04
C VAL A 250 -22.79 -40.71 -33.07
N ILE A 251 -22.10 -41.12 -34.13
CA ILE A 251 -21.98 -40.39 -35.40
C ILE A 251 -23.36 -40.41 -36.05
N ASP A 252 -23.95 -39.24 -36.29
CA ASP A 252 -25.12 -39.12 -37.16
C ASP A 252 -24.72 -38.32 -38.40
N THR A 253 -24.62 -39.03 -39.50
CA THR A 253 -24.43 -38.52 -40.86
C THR A 253 -25.79 -38.26 -41.49
N ALA A 254 -26.11 -37.02 -41.82
CA ALA A 254 -27.11 -36.73 -42.84
C ALA A 254 -26.87 -35.35 -43.50
N ARG A 255 -26.51 -35.43 -44.78
CA ARG A 255 -26.76 -34.55 -45.94
C ARG A 255 -26.86 -33.03 -45.74
#